data_AF-A0A3D2CPR4-F1
#
_entry.id   AF-A0A3D2CPR4-F1
#
_cell.length_a   1.000
_cell.length_b   1.000
_cell.length_c   1.000
_cell.angle_alpha   90.00
_cell.angle_beta   90.00
_cell.angle_gamma   90.00
#
_symmetry.space_group_name_H-M   'P 1'
#
loop_
_entity.id
_entity.type
_entity.pdbx_description
1 polymer ?
#
loop_
_entity_poly.entity_id
_entity_poly.type
_entity_poly.pdbx_seq_one_letter_code
_entity_poly.pdbx_strand_id
1 'polypeptide(L)'
;MKKFRILSCMLAVVMLLFTFVSCGSKKVLPGTWTLEEETLKTTLEFGEDGKGKATFEAKPSLFGTWVLEMDGITTEMELKEDCTGKMAAMGFEMSFTYTYTDKEITIKLNIVGREIEEKATYTLEGNTLTVVDVVEGEEGEESKTEVYTKKDAPEIPESYEFTYTEENGKLTVTKTATEGESKEVMDFKVEGDKLTLTKEDKTEQVYTKTK
;
A
#
# COMPACT_ATOMS: atom_id res chain seq x y z
N MET A 1 -11.03 76.46 9.26
CA MET A 1 -11.32 75.15 8.64
C MET A 1 -10.04 74.31 8.57
N LYS A 2 -9.73 73.49 9.59
CA LYS A 2 -8.49 72.68 9.66
C LYS A 2 -8.67 71.35 10.44
N LYS A 3 -9.80 70.64 10.27
CA LYS A 3 -10.07 69.41 11.03
C LYS A 3 -10.56 68.19 10.22
N PHE A 4 -10.58 68.24 8.89
CA PHE A 4 -11.14 67.15 8.07
C PHE A 4 -10.13 66.22 7.39
N ARG A 5 -8.81 66.42 7.56
CA ARG A 5 -7.78 65.59 6.88
C ARG A 5 -7.28 64.39 7.67
N ILE A 6 -7.47 64.34 8.99
CA ILE A 6 -6.92 63.28 9.84
C ILE A 6 -7.85 62.05 9.91
N LEU A 7 -9.17 62.24 9.79
CA LEU A 7 -10.16 61.16 9.90
C LEU A 7 -10.16 60.21 8.67
N SER A 8 -9.81 60.73 7.49
CA SER A 8 -9.75 59.92 6.25
C SER A 8 -8.53 58.99 6.20
N CYS A 9 -7.41 59.35 6.84
CA CYS A 9 -6.22 58.49 6.88
C CYS A 9 -6.38 57.32 7.87
N MET A 10 -7.08 57.51 8.99
CA MET A 10 -7.32 56.43 9.96
C MET A 10 -8.28 55.35 9.43
N LEU A 11 -9.32 55.74 8.67
CA LEU A 11 -10.25 54.77 8.09
C LEU A 11 -9.60 53.91 6.98
N ALA A 12 -8.68 54.50 6.21
CA ALA A 12 -7.91 53.77 5.18
C ALA A 12 -6.91 52.79 5.80
N VAL A 13 -6.27 53.14 6.92
CA VAL A 13 -5.38 52.24 7.66
C VAL A 13 -6.16 51.09 8.32
N VAL A 14 -7.38 51.34 8.83
CA VAL A 14 -8.23 50.27 9.41
C VAL A 14 -8.77 49.32 8.35
N MET A 15 -9.07 49.77 7.13
CA MET A 15 -9.41 48.85 6.02
C MET A 15 -8.19 48.07 5.50
N LEU A 16 -6.99 48.64 5.54
CA LEU A 16 -5.74 47.94 5.22
C LEU A 16 -5.35 46.90 6.29
N LEU A 17 -5.81 47.04 7.53
CA LEU A 17 -5.64 46.03 8.58
C LEU A 17 -6.60 44.83 8.42
N PHE A 18 -7.69 44.95 7.65
CA PHE A 18 -8.47 43.76 7.21
C PHE A 18 -7.88 43.07 5.98
N THR A 19 -6.87 43.67 5.35
CA THR A 19 -6.02 42.99 4.37
C THR A 19 -4.74 42.43 4.99
N PHE A 20 -4.69 42.25 6.32
CA PHE A 20 -3.90 41.16 6.88
C PHE A 20 -4.43 39.87 6.28
N VAL A 21 -3.89 39.53 5.11
CA VAL A 21 -3.07 38.33 5.02
C VAL A 21 -3.82 37.18 5.68
N SER A 22 -4.93 36.78 5.05
CA SER A 22 -4.95 35.41 4.56
C SER A 22 -3.72 35.24 3.67
N CYS A 23 -2.52 35.19 4.27
CA CYS A 23 -1.49 34.29 3.80
C CYS A 23 -2.22 32.99 3.94
N GLY A 24 -2.83 32.56 2.83
CA GLY A 24 -3.55 31.30 2.77
C GLY A 24 -2.69 30.33 3.51
N SER A 25 -3.19 29.88 4.66
CA SER A 25 -2.54 28.85 5.47
C SER A 25 -2.13 27.83 4.44
N LYS A 26 -0.82 27.70 4.17
CA LYS A 26 -0.32 26.75 3.18
C LYS A 26 -1.02 25.47 3.55
N LYS A 27 -1.89 24.95 2.66
CA LYS A 27 -2.55 23.68 2.92
C LYS A 27 -1.41 22.73 3.26
N VAL A 28 -1.42 22.17 4.47
CA VAL A 28 -0.29 21.38 4.98
C VAL A 28 -0.44 19.93 4.53
N LEU A 29 -1.67 19.56 4.14
CA LEU A 29 -2.07 18.23 3.73
C LEU A 29 -1.67 17.83 2.30
N PRO A 30 -1.63 18.71 1.28
CA PRO A 30 -1.26 18.30 -0.06
C PRO A 30 0.06 17.53 -0.14
N GLY A 31 0.05 16.54 -1.02
CA GLY A 31 1.11 15.56 -1.21
C GLY A 31 0.61 14.13 -1.07
N THR A 32 1.57 13.21 -1.14
CA THR A 32 1.35 11.77 -1.08
C THR A 32 1.78 11.25 0.29
N TRP A 33 0.93 10.43 0.90
CA TRP A 33 1.12 9.89 2.24
C TRP A 33 0.90 8.38 2.22
N THR A 34 1.79 7.62 2.84
CA THR A 34 1.71 6.15 2.89
C THR A 34 1.54 5.65 4.32
N LEU A 35 0.62 4.71 4.49
CA LEU A 35 0.50 3.87 5.67
C LEU A 35 0.90 2.47 5.28
N GLU A 36 1.86 1.91 6.01
CA GLU A 36 2.44 0.61 5.75
C GLU A 36 2.08 -0.35 6.88
N GLU A 37 1.10 -1.21 6.64
CA GLU A 37 0.70 -2.28 7.54
C GLU A 37 1.50 -3.56 7.21
N GLU A 38 1.20 -4.66 7.88
CA GLU A 38 1.90 -5.94 7.69
C GLU A 38 1.72 -6.48 6.26
N THR A 39 0.48 -6.44 5.75
CA THR A 39 0.11 -7.06 4.47
C THR A 39 -0.38 -6.07 3.43
N LEU A 40 -0.60 -4.81 3.81
CA LEU A 40 -1.19 -3.79 2.95
C LEU A 40 -0.39 -2.49 3.04
N LYS A 41 -0.25 -1.83 1.90
CA LYS A 41 0.19 -0.45 1.79
C LYS A 41 -0.99 0.38 1.30
N THR A 42 -1.33 1.39 2.10
CA THR A 42 -2.32 2.41 1.73
C THR A 42 -1.60 3.67 1.31
N THR A 43 -1.97 4.26 0.18
CA THR A 43 -1.46 5.56 -0.28
C THR A 43 -2.61 6.54 -0.40
N LEU A 44 -2.48 7.70 0.22
CA LEU A 44 -3.39 8.83 0.13
C LEU A 44 -2.72 9.99 -0.59
N GLU A 45 -3.33 10.43 -1.69
CA GLU A 45 -2.92 11.61 -2.42
C GLU A 45 -3.91 12.74 -2.15
N PHE A 46 -3.41 13.87 -1.67
CA PHE A 46 -4.19 15.09 -1.48
C PHE A 46 -3.71 16.17 -2.46
N GLY A 47 -4.60 16.60 -3.36
CA GLY A 47 -4.35 17.65 -4.34
C GLY A 47 -4.70 19.04 -3.81
N GLU A 48 -3.98 20.06 -4.28
CA GLU A 48 -4.22 21.45 -3.86
C GLU A 48 -5.65 21.95 -4.18
N ASP A 49 -6.31 21.32 -5.15
CA ASP A 49 -7.67 21.60 -5.59
C ASP A 49 -8.77 21.06 -4.66
N GLY A 50 -8.39 20.36 -3.57
CA GLY A 50 -9.35 19.74 -2.65
C GLY A 50 -9.87 18.39 -3.14
N LYS A 51 -9.22 17.78 -4.14
CA LYS A 51 -9.47 16.40 -4.55
C LYS A 51 -8.37 15.49 -4.05
N GLY A 52 -8.65 14.21 -3.93
CA GLY A 52 -7.65 13.22 -3.56
C GLY A 52 -8.00 11.83 -4.04
N LYS A 53 -7.07 10.91 -3.82
CA LYS A 53 -7.17 9.52 -4.23
C LYS A 53 -6.61 8.63 -3.12
N ALA A 54 -7.33 7.54 -2.84
CA ALA A 54 -6.84 6.45 -2.01
C ALA A 54 -6.52 5.24 -2.90
N THR A 55 -5.33 4.68 -2.75
CA THR A 55 -4.92 3.44 -3.42
C THR A 55 -4.40 2.43 -2.40
N PHE A 56 -4.65 1.15 -2.69
CA PHE A 56 -4.32 0.03 -1.80
C PHE A 56 -3.51 -0.98 -2.59
N GLU A 57 -2.41 -1.44 -2.02
CA GLU A 57 -1.47 -2.38 -2.64
C GLU A 57 -1.14 -3.47 -1.62
N ALA A 58 -1.28 -4.75 -2.00
CA ALA A 58 -0.77 -5.83 -1.16
C ALA A 58 0.75 -5.71 -1.06
N LYS A 59 1.29 -5.87 0.15
CA LYS A 59 2.73 -5.92 0.35
C LYS A 59 3.27 -7.27 -0.13
N PRO A 60 4.28 -7.27 -1.01
CA PRO A 60 4.92 -8.50 -1.44
C PRO A 60 5.55 -9.21 -0.24
N SER A 61 5.18 -10.47 -0.03
CA SER A 61 5.81 -11.35 0.98
C SER A 61 5.95 -12.76 0.42
N LEU A 62 7.17 -13.29 0.44
CA LEU A 62 7.46 -14.67 0.05
C LEU A 62 6.76 -15.67 0.98
N PHE A 63 6.52 -15.31 2.23
CA PHE A 63 6.10 -16.24 3.28
C PHE A 63 4.60 -16.41 3.36
N GLY A 64 4.15 -17.65 3.53
CA GLY A 64 2.75 -18.08 3.55
C GLY A 64 2.48 -19.16 2.51
N THR A 65 1.20 -19.40 2.24
CA THR A 65 0.76 -20.47 1.33
C THR A 65 0.47 -19.93 -0.06
N TRP A 66 1.08 -20.56 -1.04
CA TRP A 66 0.99 -20.27 -2.47
C TRP A 66 0.24 -21.39 -3.17
N VAL A 67 -0.60 -21.04 -4.13
CA VAL A 67 -1.45 -21.97 -4.86
C VAL A 67 -1.12 -21.89 -6.34
N LEU A 68 -0.80 -23.03 -6.93
CA LEU A 68 -0.67 -23.19 -8.37
C LEU A 68 -1.82 -24.06 -8.86
N GLU A 69 -2.59 -23.55 -9.81
CA GLU A 69 -3.61 -24.32 -10.53
C GLU A 69 -3.11 -24.59 -11.95
N MET A 70 -2.88 -25.87 -12.27
CA MET A 70 -2.40 -26.29 -13.58
C MET A 70 -3.09 -27.59 -13.97
N ASP A 71 -3.68 -27.64 -15.16
CA ASP A 71 -4.35 -28.83 -15.70
C ASP A 71 -5.39 -29.48 -14.76
N GLY A 72 -6.10 -28.67 -13.98
CA GLY A 72 -7.10 -29.13 -13.01
C GLY A 72 -6.51 -29.72 -11.72
N ILE A 73 -5.19 -29.57 -11.53
CA ILE A 73 -4.46 -29.95 -10.32
C ILE A 73 -4.18 -28.67 -9.52
N THR A 74 -4.59 -28.69 -8.25
CA THR A 74 -4.19 -27.67 -7.28
C THR A 74 -2.97 -28.15 -6.51
N THR A 75 -1.90 -27.35 -6.56
CA THR A 75 -0.70 -27.53 -5.75
C THR A 75 -0.61 -26.40 -4.74
N GLU A 76 -0.42 -26.73 -3.47
CA GLU A 76 -0.18 -25.76 -2.40
C GLU A 76 1.28 -25.83 -1.96
N MET A 77 1.94 -24.68 -1.86
CA MET A 77 3.31 -24.53 -1.36
C MET A 77 3.33 -23.54 -0.18
N GLU A 78 3.62 -24.03 1.01
CA GLU A 78 3.86 -23.22 2.21
C GLU A 78 5.35 -22.88 2.32
N LEU A 79 5.68 -21.59 2.46
CA LEU A 79 7.03 -21.08 2.74
C LEU A 79 7.04 -20.33 4.08
N LYS A 80 7.89 -20.74 5.02
CA LYS A 80 8.01 -20.12 6.36
C LYS A 80 9.28 -19.33 6.53
N GLU A 81 9.26 -18.33 7.39
CA GLU A 81 10.42 -17.48 7.71
C GLU A 81 11.62 -18.25 8.25
N ASP A 82 11.38 -19.40 8.89
CA ASP A 82 12.42 -20.29 9.42
C ASP A 82 13.13 -21.13 8.34
N CYS A 83 12.89 -20.82 7.05
CA CYS A 83 13.48 -21.48 5.89
C CYS A 83 13.04 -22.95 5.72
N THR A 84 11.89 -23.30 6.31
CA THR A 84 11.20 -24.57 6.04
C THR A 84 9.97 -24.37 5.17
N GLY A 85 9.65 -25.36 4.35
CA GLY A 85 8.49 -25.33 3.50
C GLY A 85 7.83 -26.68 3.34
N LYS A 86 6.61 -26.65 2.80
CA LYS A 86 5.81 -27.82 2.50
C LYS A 86 5.14 -27.67 1.15
N MET A 87 5.08 -28.75 0.39
CA MET A 87 4.32 -28.81 -0.85
C MET A 87 3.29 -29.92 -0.75
N ALA A 88 2.07 -29.64 -1.18
CA ALA A 88 0.98 -30.60 -1.23
C ALA A 88 0.29 -30.57 -2.60
N ALA A 89 0.12 -31.73 -3.22
CA ALA A 89 -0.61 -31.89 -4.48
C ALA A 89 -1.23 -33.29 -4.54
N MET A 90 -2.46 -33.42 -5.01
CA MET A 90 -3.13 -34.72 -5.23
C MET A 90 -3.11 -35.69 -4.02
N GLY A 91 -3.16 -35.16 -2.79
CA GLY A 91 -3.11 -35.97 -1.56
C GLY A 91 -1.71 -36.45 -1.16
N PHE A 92 -0.67 -36.05 -1.89
CA PHE A 92 0.73 -36.20 -1.49
C PHE A 92 1.20 -34.92 -0.79
N GLU A 93 1.96 -35.06 0.31
CA GLU A 93 2.60 -33.96 1.02
C GLU A 93 4.09 -34.26 1.16
N MET A 94 4.93 -33.25 0.92
CA MET A 94 6.36 -33.31 1.17
C MET A 94 6.85 -32.06 1.88
N SER A 95 7.80 -32.24 2.80
CA SER A 95 8.50 -31.14 3.44
C SER A 95 9.86 -30.93 2.80
N PHE A 96 10.31 -29.68 2.77
CA PHE A 96 11.61 -29.28 2.25
C PHE A 96 12.21 -28.16 3.09
N THR A 97 13.51 -27.95 2.91
CA THR A 97 14.18 -26.74 3.40
C THR A 97 14.56 -25.88 2.21
N TYR A 98 14.75 -24.59 2.41
CA TYR A 98 15.15 -23.72 1.32
C TYR A 98 16.07 -22.60 1.78
N THR A 99 16.72 -21.95 0.83
CA THR A 99 17.41 -20.67 1.03
C THR A 99 16.92 -19.70 -0.04
N TYR A 100 16.94 -18.40 0.24
CA TYR A 100 16.44 -17.41 -0.70
C TYR A 100 17.23 -16.09 -0.61
N THR A 101 17.24 -15.36 -1.72
CA THR A 101 17.69 -13.97 -1.84
C THR A 101 16.51 -13.10 -2.27
N ASP A 102 16.74 -11.89 -2.76
CA ASP A 102 15.68 -11.04 -3.32
C ASP A 102 15.07 -11.59 -4.62
N LYS A 103 15.79 -12.48 -5.34
CA LYS A 103 15.40 -12.95 -6.69
C LYS A 103 15.56 -14.44 -6.94
N GLU A 104 16.24 -15.15 -6.05
CA GLU A 104 16.54 -16.56 -6.22
C GLU A 104 16.07 -17.35 -5.01
N ILE A 105 15.56 -18.55 -5.26
CA ILE A 105 15.23 -19.54 -4.24
C ILE A 105 15.95 -20.86 -4.58
N THR A 106 16.44 -21.55 -3.57
CA THR A 106 17.01 -22.90 -3.71
C THR A 106 16.30 -23.82 -2.74
N ILE A 107 15.56 -24.78 -3.28
CA ILE A 107 14.80 -25.78 -2.53
C ILE A 107 15.65 -27.04 -2.37
N LYS A 108 15.69 -27.59 -1.17
CA LYS A 108 16.39 -28.84 -0.83
C LYS A 108 15.40 -29.88 -0.34
N LEU A 109 15.33 -30.99 -1.08
CA LEU A 109 14.43 -32.11 -0.84
C LEU A 109 15.25 -33.34 -0.47
N ASN A 110 14.78 -34.13 0.50
CA ASN A 110 15.34 -35.44 0.79
C ASN A 110 14.35 -36.53 0.37
N ILE A 111 14.67 -37.25 -0.70
CA ILE A 111 13.83 -38.31 -1.25
C ILE A 111 14.59 -39.64 -1.11
N VAL A 112 14.10 -40.51 -0.23
CA VAL A 112 14.64 -41.87 -0.02
C VAL A 112 16.16 -41.83 0.26
N GLY A 113 16.61 -40.87 1.09
CA GLY A 113 18.01 -40.73 1.48
C GLY A 113 18.91 -40.06 0.44
N ARG A 114 18.34 -39.54 -0.66
CA ARG A 114 19.05 -38.69 -1.62
C ARG A 114 18.62 -37.24 -1.44
N GLU A 115 19.61 -36.37 -1.36
CA GLU A 115 19.40 -34.92 -1.39
C GLU A 115 19.30 -34.46 -2.84
N ILE A 116 18.26 -33.69 -3.14
CA ILE A 116 18.01 -33.04 -4.42
C ILE A 116 17.94 -31.55 -4.13
N GLU A 117 18.65 -30.75 -4.93
CA GLU A 117 18.62 -29.30 -4.87
C GLU A 117 18.07 -28.75 -6.19
N GLU A 118 17.08 -27.87 -6.09
CA GLU A 118 16.48 -27.18 -7.23
C GLU A 118 16.64 -25.68 -7.03
N LYS A 119 17.14 -24.98 -8.06
CA LYS A 119 17.37 -23.54 -8.02
C LYS A 119 16.49 -22.86 -9.05
N ALA A 120 15.69 -21.90 -8.60
CA ALA A 120 14.84 -21.10 -9.46
C ALA A 120 15.03 -19.60 -9.19
N THR A 121 14.69 -18.80 -10.19
CA THR A 121 14.50 -17.35 -10.02
C THR A 121 13.04 -17.06 -9.75
N TYR A 122 12.74 -15.96 -9.06
CA TYR A 122 11.35 -15.59 -8.81
C TYR A 122 11.13 -14.06 -8.79
N THR A 123 9.88 -13.67 -9.04
CA THR A 123 9.38 -12.30 -8.80
C THR A 123 8.14 -12.34 -7.90
N LEU A 124 7.99 -11.29 -7.08
CA LEU A 124 6.85 -11.11 -6.19
C LEU A 124 6.17 -9.78 -6.48
N GLU A 125 4.89 -9.85 -6.88
CA GLU A 125 4.06 -8.69 -7.15
C GLU A 125 2.76 -8.82 -6.37
N GLY A 126 2.67 -8.13 -5.23
CA GLY A 126 1.54 -8.25 -4.31
C GLY A 126 1.32 -9.69 -3.86
N ASN A 127 0.20 -10.29 -4.29
CA ASN A 127 -0.21 -11.66 -3.96
C ASN A 127 0.12 -12.68 -5.06
N THR A 128 1.00 -12.32 -6.00
CA THR A 128 1.44 -13.17 -7.11
C THR A 128 2.92 -13.49 -6.98
N LEU A 129 3.25 -14.78 -7.00
CA LEU A 129 4.63 -15.28 -7.07
C LEU A 129 4.82 -15.92 -8.44
N THR A 130 5.76 -15.40 -9.22
CA THR A 130 6.15 -16.02 -10.50
C THR A 130 7.51 -16.67 -10.31
N VAL A 131 7.59 -17.99 -10.54
CA VAL A 131 8.82 -18.77 -10.45
C VAL A 131 9.25 -19.13 -11.87
N VAL A 132 10.52 -18.89 -12.18
CA VAL A 132 11.14 -19.27 -13.46
C VAL A 132 12.28 -20.23 -13.16
N ASP A 133 12.08 -21.46 -13.57
CA ASP A 133 13.05 -22.54 -13.50
C ASP A 133 13.70 -22.76 -14.88
N VAL A 134 14.98 -23.09 -14.91
CA VAL A 134 15.72 -23.41 -16.13
C VAL A 134 16.00 -24.90 -16.11
N VAL A 135 15.31 -25.63 -16.97
CA VAL A 135 15.40 -27.08 -17.10
C VAL A 135 16.17 -27.43 -18.38
N GLU A 136 17.00 -28.48 -18.33
CA GLU A 136 17.57 -29.04 -19.57
C GLU A 136 16.48 -29.80 -20.34
N GLY A 137 16.06 -29.26 -21.48
CA GLY A 137 15.16 -29.89 -22.44
C GLY A 137 15.90 -30.70 -23.49
N GLU A 138 15.14 -31.45 -24.32
CA GLU A 138 15.71 -32.32 -25.37
C GLU A 138 16.45 -31.53 -26.47
N GLU A 139 16.12 -30.25 -26.66
CA GLU A 139 16.73 -29.36 -27.66
C GLU A 139 17.62 -28.25 -27.07
N GLY A 140 17.85 -28.24 -25.75
CA GLY A 140 18.66 -27.21 -25.05
C GLY A 140 18.03 -26.76 -23.73
N GLU A 141 18.54 -25.68 -23.13
CA GLU A 141 17.92 -25.07 -21.93
C GLU A 141 16.51 -24.54 -22.25
N GLU A 142 15.51 -25.03 -21.54
CA GLU A 142 14.13 -24.55 -21.58
C GLU A 142 13.78 -23.85 -20.26
N SER A 143 13.06 -22.73 -20.34
CA SER A 143 12.55 -22.04 -19.16
C SER A 143 11.11 -22.44 -18.87
N LYS A 144 10.83 -22.91 -17.67
CA LYS A 144 9.47 -23.16 -17.18
C LYS A 144 9.04 -22.02 -16.27
N THR A 145 7.91 -21.40 -16.59
CA THR A 145 7.32 -20.33 -15.77
C THR A 145 6.07 -20.84 -15.07
N GLU A 146 6.04 -20.72 -13.75
CA GLU A 146 4.90 -21.08 -12.90
C GLU A 146 4.42 -19.85 -12.15
N VAL A 147 3.10 -19.65 -12.13
CA VAL A 147 2.48 -18.49 -11.49
C VAL A 147 1.61 -18.99 -10.34
N TYR A 148 2.00 -18.63 -9.13
CA TYR A 148 1.31 -18.96 -7.91
C TYR A 148 0.53 -17.75 -7.37
N THR A 149 -0.62 -18.00 -6.77
CA THR A 149 -1.45 -17.00 -6.07
C THR A 149 -1.46 -17.28 -4.57
N LYS A 150 -1.50 -16.23 -3.74
CA LYS A 150 -1.55 -16.40 -2.29
C LYS A 150 -2.91 -16.99 -1.86
N LYS A 151 -2.91 -18.10 -1.10
CA LYS A 151 -4.14 -18.79 -0.66
C LYS A 151 -5.05 -17.92 0.18
N ASP A 152 -4.47 -17.28 1.20
CA ASP A 152 -5.17 -16.40 2.14
C ASP A 152 -4.78 -14.94 1.87
N ALA A 153 -4.80 -14.55 0.59
CA ALA A 153 -4.55 -13.18 0.17
C ALA A 153 -5.50 -12.21 0.90
N PRO A 154 -5.01 -11.09 1.48
CA PRO A 154 -5.91 -10.05 1.96
C PRO A 154 -6.74 -9.52 0.80
N GLU A 155 -8.04 -9.31 1.03
CA GLU A 155 -8.87 -8.57 0.09
C GLU A 155 -8.33 -7.14 -0.04
N ILE A 156 -7.94 -6.76 -1.25
CA ILE A 156 -7.42 -5.42 -1.53
C ILE A 156 -8.61 -4.53 -1.88
N PRO A 157 -8.89 -3.46 -1.10
CA PRO A 157 -9.97 -2.54 -1.43
C PRO A 157 -9.73 -1.87 -2.78
N GLU A 158 -10.80 -1.62 -3.53
CA GLU A 158 -10.70 -0.82 -4.76
C GLU A 158 -10.23 0.60 -4.46
N SER A 159 -9.34 1.10 -5.31
CA SER A 159 -8.93 2.50 -5.25
C SER A 159 -10.12 3.42 -5.50
N TYR A 160 -10.17 4.55 -4.81
CA TYR A 160 -11.25 5.51 -4.98
C TYR A 160 -10.76 6.96 -4.95
N GLU A 161 -11.49 7.81 -5.65
CA GLU A 161 -11.32 9.25 -5.60
C GLU A 161 -12.22 9.84 -4.50
N PHE A 162 -11.79 10.96 -3.95
CA PHE A 162 -12.54 11.70 -2.95
C PHE A 162 -12.33 13.20 -3.11
N THR A 163 -13.22 13.98 -2.50
CA THR A 163 -12.99 15.41 -2.25
C THR A 163 -12.76 15.61 -0.76
N TYR A 164 -12.06 16.68 -0.42
CA TYR A 164 -11.75 16.96 0.98
C TYR A 164 -11.72 18.46 1.29
N THR A 165 -12.06 18.79 2.54
CA THR A 165 -11.95 20.14 3.08
C THR A 165 -11.28 20.12 4.45
N GLU A 166 -10.45 21.13 4.70
CA GLU A 166 -9.76 21.33 5.98
C GLU A 166 -10.36 22.55 6.68
N GLU A 167 -10.88 22.35 7.90
CA GLU A 167 -11.41 23.45 8.70
C GLU A 167 -11.14 23.21 10.19
N ASN A 168 -10.49 24.18 10.86
CA ASN A 168 -10.23 24.14 12.30
C ASN A 168 -9.58 22.84 12.83
N GLY A 169 -8.63 22.26 12.07
CA GLY A 169 -7.95 21.01 12.45
C GLY A 169 -8.77 19.74 12.19
N LYS A 170 -9.94 19.87 11.56
CA LYS A 170 -10.75 18.75 11.09
C LYS A 170 -10.60 18.58 9.58
N LEU A 171 -10.50 17.33 9.18
CA LEU A 171 -10.51 16.90 7.80
C LEU A 171 -11.88 16.27 7.53
N THR A 172 -12.57 16.80 6.53
CA THR A 172 -13.78 16.19 5.99
C THR A 172 -13.42 15.52 4.67
N VAL A 173 -13.68 14.23 4.54
CA VAL A 173 -13.50 13.46 3.31
C VAL A 173 -14.87 13.05 2.80
N THR A 174 -15.12 13.34 1.53
CA THR A 174 -16.34 12.97 0.82
C THR A 174 -15.99 12.03 -0.33
N LYS A 175 -16.49 10.79 -0.25
CA LYS A 175 -16.40 9.79 -1.32
C LYS A 175 -17.74 9.69 -2.04
N THR A 176 -17.72 9.97 -3.33
CA THR A 176 -18.89 9.81 -4.21
C THR A 176 -18.88 8.40 -4.78
N ALA A 177 -19.86 7.58 -4.41
CA ALA A 177 -20.06 6.24 -4.99
C ALA A 177 -21.36 6.20 -5.79
N THR A 178 -21.50 5.21 -6.65
CA THR A 178 -22.71 4.99 -7.48
C THR A 178 -23.98 4.86 -6.65
N GLU A 179 -23.87 4.38 -5.41
CA GLU A 179 -24.99 4.15 -4.48
C GLU A 179 -25.23 5.31 -3.49
N GLY A 180 -24.45 6.39 -3.56
CA GLY A 180 -24.61 7.56 -2.71
C GLY A 180 -23.29 8.21 -2.30
N GLU A 181 -23.41 9.40 -1.71
CA GLU A 181 -22.28 10.12 -1.12
C GLU A 181 -22.05 9.61 0.31
N SER A 182 -20.81 9.26 0.61
CA SER A 182 -20.36 8.97 1.97
C SER A 182 -19.44 10.08 2.45
N LYS A 183 -19.62 10.50 3.71
CA LYS A 183 -18.87 11.59 4.31
C LYS A 183 -18.29 11.14 5.64
N GLU A 184 -16.99 11.30 5.79
CA GLU A 184 -16.26 11.02 7.02
C GLU A 184 -15.62 12.32 7.54
N VAL A 185 -15.73 12.56 8.84
CA VAL A 185 -15.08 13.69 9.50
C VAL A 185 -14.11 13.15 10.54
N MET A 186 -12.85 13.54 10.42
CA MET A 186 -11.76 13.07 11.28
C MET A 186 -10.92 14.25 11.76
N ASP A 187 -10.30 14.10 12.92
CA ASP A 187 -9.27 15.05 13.34
C ASP A 187 -7.98 14.71 12.58
N PHE A 188 -7.22 15.73 12.21
CA PHE A 188 -5.94 15.52 11.52
C PHE A 188 -4.83 16.38 12.10
N LYS A 189 -3.61 15.87 12.04
CA LYS A 189 -2.40 16.56 12.46
C LYS A 189 -1.25 16.26 11.52
N VAL A 190 -0.57 17.31 11.05
CA VAL A 190 0.64 17.17 10.24
C VAL A 190 1.85 17.68 11.03
N GLU A 191 2.85 16.83 11.21
CA GLU A 191 4.10 17.13 11.89
C GLU A 191 5.29 16.67 11.05
N GLY A 192 5.86 17.59 10.26
CA GLY A 192 6.96 17.27 9.35
C GLY A 192 6.50 16.34 8.23
N ASP A 193 7.03 15.12 8.23
CA ASP A 193 6.70 14.04 7.31
C ASP A 193 5.62 13.09 7.83
N LYS A 194 4.98 13.39 8.97
CA LYS A 194 3.92 12.55 9.54
C LYS A 194 2.55 13.20 9.42
N LEU A 195 1.57 12.45 8.93
CA LEU A 195 0.16 12.77 8.98
C LEU A 195 -0.53 11.78 9.92
N THR A 196 -1.15 12.29 10.98
CA THR A 196 -2.00 11.50 11.87
C THR A 196 -3.45 11.80 11.56
N LEU A 197 -4.25 10.78 11.25
CA LEU A 197 -5.70 10.85 11.10
C LEU A 197 -6.33 10.14 12.30
N THR A 198 -7.24 10.83 13.00
CA THR A 198 -7.96 10.27 14.16
C THR A 198 -9.44 10.17 13.82
N LYS A 199 -9.94 8.94 13.73
CA LYS A 199 -11.35 8.63 13.44
C LYS A 199 -12.24 8.90 14.66
N GLU A 200 -13.56 8.88 14.44
CA GLU A 200 -14.55 9.13 15.50
C GLU A 200 -14.47 8.11 16.66
N ASP A 201 -14.12 6.86 16.35
CA ASP A 201 -13.87 5.79 17.32
C ASP A 201 -12.54 5.94 18.09
N LYS A 202 -11.79 7.02 17.83
CA LYS A 202 -10.46 7.34 18.35
C LYS A 202 -9.35 6.43 17.83
N THR A 203 -9.60 5.67 16.78
CA THR A 203 -8.55 4.94 16.08
C THR A 203 -7.65 5.93 15.36
N GLU A 204 -6.35 5.81 15.57
CA GLU A 204 -5.33 6.63 14.93
C GLU A 204 -4.67 5.87 13.78
N GLN A 205 -4.51 6.54 12.64
CA GLN A 205 -3.74 6.07 11.50
C GLN A 205 -2.62 7.07 11.22
N VAL A 206 -1.38 6.59 11.20
CA VAL A 206 -0.19 7.42 11.02
C VAL A 206 0.42 7.13 9.66
N TYR A 207 0.34 8.11 8.77
CA TYR A 207 0.90 8.07 7.43
C TYR A 207 2.23 8.84 7.38
N THR A 208 3.12 8.42 6.50
CA THR A 208 4.41 9.06 6.23
C THR A 208 4.40 9.73 4.86
N LYS A 209 4.95 10.94 4.75
CA LYS A 209 5.01 11.68 3.50
C LYS A 209 6.02 11.04 2.54
N THR A 210 5.57 10.74 1.33
CA THR A 210 6.45 10.28 0.25
C THR A 210 7.23 11.48 -0.29
N LYS A 211 8.55 11.34 -0.45
CA LYS A 211 9.44 12.38 -0.98
C LYS A 211 9.36 12.49 -2.50
#